data_AF-S7HTG5-F1
#
_entry.id   AF-S7HTG5-F1
#
_cell.length_a   1.000
_cell.length_b   1.000
_cell.length_c   1.000
_cell.angle_alpha   90.00
_cell.angle_beta   90.00
_cell.angle_gamma   90.00
#
_symmetry.space_group_name_H-M   'P 1'
#
loop_
_entity.id
_entity.type
_entity.pdbx_description
1 polymer ?
#
loop_
_entity_poly.entity_id
_entity_poly.type
_entity_poly.pdbx_seq_one_letter_code
_entity_poly.pdbx_strand_id
1 'polypeptide(L)'
;MNIFRKTFFLIFVVFTWLILSGLMQPTVQAASPATSHEQNMTYDPGGFCDLHWGEPLNQIKQEYRMKLLGYSYGMARYWVLIPDAHGEMYLQGPVMAKACFYEGRLLSITIFMNGGFEERVRHISHRYGTPRRFEGLYVWEGPYTTMLLGQDDKGITLMMLSNVLKKIRM
;
A
#
# COMPACT_ATOMS: atom_id res chain seq x y z
N MET A 1 -2.74 -21.43 -16.41
CA MET A 1 -3.95 -20.57 -16.43
C MET A 1 -3.87 -19.65 -15.22
N ASN A 2 -3.63 -18.35 -15.47
CA ASN A 2 -2.89 -17.44 -14.58
C ASN A 2 -3.56 -17.10 -13.24
N ILE A 3 -2.79 -17.28 -12.16
CA ILE A 3 -3.05 -16.76 -10.80
C ILE A 3 -3.29 -15.23 -10.82
N PHE A 4 -2.69 -14.51 -11.77
CA PHE A 4 -2.95 -13.08 -12.03
C PHE A 4 -4.41 -12.75 -12.36
N ARG A 5 -5.17 -13.67 -12.97
CA ARG A 5 -6.62 -13.47 -13.18
C ARG A 5 -7.41 -13.65 -11.88
N LYS A 6 -6.93 -14.44 -10.92
CA LYS A 6 -7.57 -14.66 -9.61
C LYS A 6 -7.26 -13.53 -8.63
N THR A 7 -6.04 -13.01 -8.60
CA THR A 7 -5.67 -11.85 -7.75
C THR A 7 -6.40 -10.57 -8.19
N PHE A 8 -6.62 -10.39 -9.49
CA PHE A 8 -7.43 -9.28 -10.01
C PHE A 8 -8.94 -9.45 -9.75
N PHE A 9 -9.41 -10.70 -9.69
CA PHE A 9 -10.79 -11.02 -9.29
C PHE A 9 -11.03 -10.78 -7.78
N LEU A 10 -10.03 -11.03 -6.94
CA LEU A 10 -10.09 -10.78 -5.49
C LEU A 10 -10.26 -9.30 -5.14
N ILE A 11 -9.53 -8.41 -5.84
CA ILE A 11 -9.73 -6.95 -5.74
C ILE A 11 -11.18 -6.59 -6.12
N PHE A 12 -11.77 -7.29 -7.09
CA PHE A 12 -13.14 -7.05 -7.54
C PHE A 12 -14.22 -7.64 -6.60
N VAL A 13 -13.97 -8.78 -5.95
CA VAL A 13 -14.92 -9.41 -5.00
C VAL A 13 -15.02 -8.64 -3.69
N VAL A 14 -13.92 -8.08 -3.20
CA VAL A 14 -13.94 -7.15 -2.05
C VAL A 14 -14.71 -5.87 -2.41
N PHE A 15 -14.60 -5.40 -3.66
CA PHE A 15 -15.34 -4.23 -4.16
C PHE A 15 -16.85 -4.46 -4.34
N THR A 16 -17.30 -5.64 -4.76
CA THR A 16 -18.74 -5.93 -4.93
C THR A 16 -19.45 -6.24 -3.61
N TRP A 17 -18.77 -6.82 -2.62
CA TRP A 17 -19.36 -7.05 -1.29
C TRP A 17 -19.61 -5.76 -0.50
N LEU A 18 -18.75 -4.75 -0.65
CA LEU A 18 -18.93 -3.43 -0.02
C LEU A 18 -20.12 -2.64 -0.58
N ILE A 19 -20.48 -2.86 -1.85
CA ILE A 19 -21.59 -2.16 -2.52
C ILE A 19 -22.95 -2.80 -2.17
N LEU A 20 -23.01 -4.12 -1.98
CA LEU A 20 -24.29 -4.81 -1.66
C LEU A 20 -24.69 -4.72 -0.18
N SER A 21 -23.76 -4.54 0.76
CA SER A 21 -24.09 -4.39 2.18
C SER A 21 -24.72 -3.03 2.54
N GLY A 22 -24.71 -2.06 1.62
CA GLY A 22 -25.34 -0.75 1.80
C GLY A 22 -26.85 -0.72 1.55
N LEU A 23 -27.43 -1.79 1.02
CA LEU A 23 -28.86 -1.90 0.75
C LEU A 23 -29.38 -3.16 1.44
N MET A 24 -29.69 -3.06 2.74
CA MET A 24 -30.73 -3.79 3.47
C MET A 24 -30.60 -3.49 4.97
N GLN A 25 -31.40 -2.56 5.47
CA GLN A 25 -31.95 -2.65 6.82
C GLN A 25 -33.25 -3.45 6.73
N PRO A 26 -33.67 -4.25 7.73
CA PRO A 26 -33.83 -3.74 9.10
C PRO A 26 -33.60 -4.75 10.26
N THR A 27 -33.86 -4.23 11.46
CA THR A 27 -34.12 -4.87 12.78
C THR A 27 -32.95 -5.27 13.69
N VAL A 28 -32.68 -4.33 14.60
CA VAL A 28 -32.35 -4.46 16.03
C VAL A 28 -32.09 -5.87 16.56
N GLN A 29 -30.82 -6.15 16.86
CA GLN A 29 -30.44 -6.89 18.06
C GLN A 29 -29.14 -6.27 18.58
N ALA A 30 -29.19 -5.73 19.80
CA ALA A 30 -28.07 -5.07 20.46
C ALA A 30 -26.96 -6.10 20.71
N ALA A 31 -26.02 -6.21 19.78
CA ALA A 31 -24.73 -6.81 20.02
C ALA A 31 -23.81 -5.72 20.57
N SER A 32 -23.19 -5.98 21.72
CA SER A 32 -22.14 -5.16 22.33
C SER A 32 -21.18 -4.61 21.27
N PRO A 33 -20.72 -3.36 21.36
CA PRO A 33 -19.68 -2.88 20.47
C PRO A 33 -18.47 -3.79 20.69
N ALA A 34 -18.22 -4.68 19.73
CA ALA A 34 -16.91 -5.27 19.60
C ALA A 34 -15.99 -4.06 19.42
N THR A 35 -15.22 -3.76 20.47
CA THR A 35 -14.08 -2.87 20.34
C THR A 35 -13.16 -3.54 19.33
N SER A 36 -13.31 -3.17 18.05
CA SER A 36 -12.29 -3.39 17.06
C SER A 36 -11.08 -2.65 17.60
N HIS A 37 -10.21 -3.36 18.30
CA HIS A 37 -8.85 -2.91 18.52
C HIS A 37 -8.25 -2.82 17.12
N GLU A 38 -8.43 -1.67 16.47
CA GLU A 38 -7.65 -1.29 15.31
C GLU A 38 -6.19 -1.46 15.74
N GLN A 39 -5.54 -2.54 15.30
CA GLN A 39 -4.10 -2.67 15.40
C GLN A 39 -3.50 -1.65 14.44
N ASN A 40 -3.47 -0.41 14.89
CA ASN A 40 -2.85 0.69 14.20
C ASN A 40 -1.33 0.50 14.25
N MET A 41 -0.67 0.81 13.14
CA MET A 41 0.78 0.87 13.06
C MET A 41 1.35 1.65 14.25
N THR A 42 2.43 1.15 14.85
CA THR A 42 3.14 1.87 15.93
C THR A 42 3.76 3.18 15.42
N TYR A 43 4.17 3.21 14.15
CA TYR A 43 4.71 4.38 13.47
C TYR A 43 4.18 4.44 12.04
N ASP A 44 3.18 5.27 11.76
CA ASP A 44 2.67 5.42 10.38
C ASP A 44 3.62 6.31 9.57
N PRO A 45 4.18 5.83 8.43
CA PRO A 45 5.21 6.57 7.71
C PRO A 45 4.69 7.77 6.92
N GLY A 46 3.38 7.84 6.59
CA GLY A 46 2.82 8.95 5.80
C GLY A 46 3.40 9.14 4.38
N GLY A 47 4.22 8.19 3.92
CA GLY A 47 5.06 8.33 2.73
C GLY A 47 6.10 7.21 2.69
N PHE A 48 7.14 7.36 1.85
CA PHE A 48 8.34 6.54 1.85
C PHE A 48 9.57 7.41 1.53
N CYS A 49 10.53 7.44 2.44
CA CYS A 49 11.66 8.38 2.44
C CYS A 49 11.15 9.81 2.40
N ASP A 50 11.68 10.67 1.52
CA ASP A 50 11.18 12.04 1.38
C ASP A 50 9.93 12.14 0.46
N LEU A 51 9.39 11.02 -0.02
CA LEU A 51 8.14 11.01 -0.79
C LEU A 51 6.93 10.93 0.13
N HIS A 52 6.09 11.94 0.11
CA HIS A 52 4.91 12.06 0.98
C HIS A 52 3.60 11.89 0.22
N TRP A 53 2.59 11.33 0.88
CA TRP A 53 1.26 11.19 0.26
C TRP A 53 0.67 12.54 -0.16
N GLY A 54 0.14 12.60 -1.38
CA GLY A 54 -0.47 13.82 -1.91
C GLY A 54 0.48 14.77 -2.65
N GLU A 55 1.79 14.51 -2.62
CA GLU A 55 2.77 15.34 -3.32
C GLU A 55 2.48 15.43 -4.83
N PRO A 56 2.59 16.63 -5.44
CA PRO A 56 2.37 16.80 -6.85
C PRO A 56 3.43 16.10 -7.69
N LEU A 57 3.00 15.40 -8.75
CA LEU A 57 3.88 14.76 -9.73
C LEU A 57 4.94 15.72 -10.30
N ASN A 58 4.56 16.98 -10.53
CA ASN A 58 5.47 17.98 -11.08
C ASN A 58 6.61 18.35 -10.12
N GLN A 59 6.36 18.31 -8.81
CA GLN A 59 7.38 18.55 -7.80
C GLN A 59 8.32 17.34 -7.72
N ILE A 60 7.77 16.13 -7.58
CA ILE A 60 8.58 14.90 -7.52
C ILE A 60 9.46 14.74 -8.77
N LYS A 61 8.99 15.15 -9.96
CA LYS A 61 9.78 15.13 -11.20
C LYS A 61 11.00 16.06 -11.19
N GLN A 62 10.99 17.11 -10.39
CA GLN A 62 12.12 18.03 -10.27
C GLN A 62 13.20 17.47 -9.34
N GLU A 63 12.80 16.67 -8.35
CA GLU A 63 13.67 16.15 -7.30
C GLU A 63 14.22 14.76 -7.63
N TYR A 64 13.44 13.93 -8.33
CA TYR A 64 13.77 12.53 -8.57
C TYR A 64 13.93 12.19 -10.05
N ARG A 65 14.81 11.22 -10.33
CA ARG A 65 14.90 10.60 -11.65
C ARG A 65 13.71 9.65 -11.85
N MET A 66 12.88 9.95 -12.83
CA MET A 66 11.65 9.21 -13.10
C MET A 66 11.55 8.72 -14.54
N LYS A 67 10.91 7.58 -14.75
CA LYS A 67 10.54 7.06 -16.09
C LYS A 67 9.07 6.68 -16.12
N LEU A 68 8.31 7.26 -17.05
CA LEU A 68 6.90 6.92 -17.25
C LEU A 68 6.77 5.45 -17.66
N LEU A 69 5.93 4.71 -16.95
CA LEU A 69 5.54 3.34 -17.26
C LEU A 69 4.26 3.26 -18.08
N GLY A 70 3.42 4.30 -17.99
CA GLY A 70 2.17 4.42 -18.71
C GLY A 70 1.03 4.84 -17.78
N TYR A 71 -0.18 4.73 -18.31
CA TYR A 71 -1.41 5.08 -17.62
C TYR A 71 -2.29 3.84 -17.45
N SER A 72 -2.97 3.72 -16.32
CA SER A 72 -3.89 2.62 -16.05
C SER A 72 -4.97 3.10 -15.09
N TYR A 73 -6.24 2.94 -15.49
CA TYR A 73 -7.41 3.39 -14.73
C TYR A 73 -7.32 4.89 -14.35
N GLY A 74 -6.89 5.74 -15.28
CA GLY A 74 -6.71 7.18 -15.04
C GLY A 74 -5.51 7.55 -14.16
N MET A 75 -4.74 6.57 -13.67
CA MET A 75 -3.56 6.82 -12.85
C MET A 75 -2.28 6.77 -13.69
N ALA A 76 -1.39 7.74 -13.48
CA ALA A 76 -0.07 7.74 -14.09
C ALA A 76 0.90 6.90 -13.24
N ARG A 77 1.68 6.03 -13.88
CA ARG A 77 2.65 5.16 -13.20
C ARG A 77 4.05 5.49 -13.64
N TYR A 78 4.98 5.58 -12.69
CA TYR A 78 6.37 5.87 -12.95
C TYR A 78 7.27 4.91 -12.20
N TRP A 79 8.41 4.58 -12.81
CA TRP A 79 9.59 4.20 -12.04
C TRP A 79 10.19 5.48 -11.44
N VAL A 80 10.58 5.40 -10.17
CA VAL A 80 11.23 6.47 -9.41
C VAL A 80 12.49 5.88 -8.78
N LEU A 81 13.62 6.50 -9.04
CA LEU A 81 14.88 6.18 -8.36
C LEU A 81 15.01 7.07 -7.12
N ILE A 82 14.90 6.47 -5.95
CA ILE A 82 15.21 7.11 -4.67
C ILE A 82 16.71 6.91 -4.44
N PRO A 83 17.51 7.99 -4.33
CA PRO A 83 18.97 7.88 -4.33
C PRO A 83 19.51 7.21 -3.05
N ASP A 84 18.83 7.40 -1.92
CA ASP A 84 19.15 6.72 -0.66
C ASP A 84 17.88 6.53 0.16
N ALA A 85 17.64 5.32 0.65
CA ALA A 85 16.50 4.99 1.51
C ALA A 85 16.75 5.23 3.01
N HIS A 86 17.98 5.60 3.40
CA HIS A 86 18.33 5.98 4.78
C HIS A 86 17.92 4.96 5.86
N GLY A 87 17.87 3.67 5.52
CA GLY A 87 17.46 2.60 6.43
C GLY A 87 15.95 2.43 6.59
N GLU A 88 15.13 3.20 5.87
CA GLU A 88 13.68 3.06 5.91
C GLU A 88 13.27 1.68 5.43
N MET A 89 12.40 1.02 6.23
CA MET A 89 11.97 -0.36 5.99
C MET A 89 13.14 -1.34 5.82
N TYR A 90 14.28 -1.06 6.47
CA TYR A 90 15.51 -1.83 6.37
C TYR A 90 16.05 -1.93 4.93
N LEU A 91 15.87 -0.86 4.16
CA LEU A 91 16.48 -0.64 2.85
C LEU A 91 17.59 0.40 2.98
N GLN A 92 18.74 0.11 2.40
CA GLN A 92 19.93 0.97 2.44
C GLN A 92 20.35 1.31 1.00
N GLY A 93 20.74 2.57 0.78
CA GLY A 93 21.18 3.04 -0.53
C GLY A 93 20.04 3.16 -1.55
N PRO A 94 20.36 3.16 -2.85
CA PRO A 94 19.39 3.46 -3.88
C PRO A 94 18.26 2.43 -3.98
N VAL A 95 17.02 2.91 -4.06
CA VAL A 95 15.82 2.08 -4.21
C VAL A 95 15.07 2.46 -5.47
N MET A 96 14.75 1.45 -6.29
CA MET A 96 13.87 1.61 -7.44
C MET A 96 12.43 1.27 -7.02
N ALA A 97 11.54 2.25 -7.09
CA ALA A 97 10.15 2.10 -6.69
C ALA A 97 9.18 2.43 -7.84
N LYS A 98 8.04 1.76 -7.89
CA LYS A 98 6.91 2.18 -8.75
C LYS A 98 6.03 3.13 -7.97
N ALA A 99 5.92 4.36 -8.44
CA ALA A 99 5.00 5.35 -7.91
C ALA A 99 3.75 5.44 -8.80
N CYS A 100 2.58 5.51 -8.17
CA CYS A 100 1.29 5.69 -8.84
C CYS A 100 0.68 7.02 -8.42
N PHE A 101 0.20 7.78 -9.40
CA PHE A 101 -0.35 9.12 -9.21
C PHE A 101 -1.81 9.16 -9.66
N TYR A 102 -2.69 9.64 -8.80
CA TYR A 102 -4.10 9.90 -9.10
C TYR A 102 -4.34 11.41 -9.08
N GLU A 103 -4.96 11.95 -10.14
CA GLU A 103 -5.15 13.41 -10.32
C GLU A 103 -3.84 14.21 -10.12
N GLY A 104 -2.72 13.63 -10.54
CA GLY A 104 -1.39 14.25 -10.43
C GLY A 104 -0.79 14.24 -9.02
N ARG A 105 -1.37 13.51 -8.06
CA ARG A 105 -0.88 13.40 -6.68
C ARG A 105 -0.44 11.99 -6.34
N LEU A 106 0.66 11.87 -5.57
CA LEU A 106 1.21 10.57 -5.17
C LEU A 106 0.22 9.79 -4.30
N LEU A 107 -0.21 8.62 -4.80
CA LEU A 107 -1.22 7.76 -4.18
C LEU A 107 -0.61 6.48 -3.58
N SER A 108 0.31 5.85 -4.29
CA SER A 108 0.94 4.62 -3.83
C SER A 108 2.37 4.46 -4.32
N ILE A 109 3.15 3.70 -3.54
CA ILE A 109 4.52 3.32 -3.83
C ILE A 109 4.60 1.79 -3.74
N THR A 110 5.30 1.17 -4.67
CA THR A 110 5.56 -0.28 -4.67
C THR A 110 7.05 -0.53 -4.81
N ILE A 111 7.61 -1.26 -3.86
CA ILE A 111 9.03 -1.58 -3.77
C ILE A 111 9.22 -3.08 -3.97
N PHE A 112 10.22 -3.43 -4.79
CA PHE A 112 10.65 -4.82 -4.98
C PHE A 112 11.83 -5.08 -4.06
N MET A 113 11.69 -6.04 -3.15
CA MET A 113 12.67 -6.32 -2.12
C MET A 113 13.40 -7.63 -2.40
N ASN A 114 14.70 -7.63 -2.09
CA ASN A 114 15.53 -8.84 -2.09
C ASN A 114 15.66 -9.41 -0.66
N GLY A 115 16.10 -10.67 -0.55
CA GLY A 115 16.37 -11.34 0.73
C GLY A 115 15.29 -12.32 1.16
N GLY A 116 15.29 -12.72 2.43
CA GLY A 116 14.30 -13.65 2.98
C GLY A 116 12.97 -12.97 3.29
N PHE A 117 11.85 -13.57 2.88
CA PHE A 117 10.52 -12.99 3.12
C PHE A 117 10.19 -12.85 4.61
N GLU A 118 10.40 -13.91 5.40
CA GLU A 118 10.16 -13.87 6.85
C GLU A 118 11.10 -12.90 7.58
N GLU A 119 12.31 -12.69 7.04
CA GLU A 119 13.22 -11.66 7.56
C GLU A 119 12.66 -10.25 7.32
N ARG A 120 12.10 -9.99 6.12
CA ARG A 120 11.43 -8.72 5.81
C ARG A 120 10.21 -8.50 6.70
N VAL A 121 9.41 -9.53 6.94
CA VAL A 121 8.29 -9.47 7.89
C VAL A 121 8.79 -9.05 9.26
N ARG A 122 9.79 -9.76 9.82
CA ARG A 122 10.36 -9.45 11.14
C ARG A 122 10.89 -8.02 11.22
N HIS A 123 11.62 -7.57 10.21
CA HIS A 123 12.19 -6.22 10.14
C HIS A 123 11.10 -5.14 10.10
N ILE A 124 10.10 -5.29 9.23
CA ILE A 124 9.01 -4.33 9.15
C ILE A 124 8.18 -4.36 10.45
N SER A 125 7.89 -5.55 10.99
CA SER A 125 7.16 -5.69 12.25
C SER A 125 7.86 -5.03 13.43
N HIS A 126 9.19 -5.02 13.45
CA HIS A 126 9.96 -4.39 14.52
C HIS A 126 9.67 -2.88 14.65
N ARG A 127 9.46 -2.19 13.52
CA ARG A 127 9.20 -0.74 13.51
C ARG A 127 7.72 -0.38 13.46
N TYR A 128 6.93 -1.14 12.71
CA TYR A 128 5.55 -0.78 12.38
C TYR A 128 4.51 -1.56 13.20
N GLY A 129 4.95 -2.48 14.06
CA GLY A 129 4.09 -3.30 14.91
C GLY A 129 3.70 -4.62 14.26
N THR A 130 2.79 -5.37 14.91
CA THR A 130 2.36 -6.68 14.43
C THR A 130 1.39 -6.54 13.25
N PRO A 131 1.68 -7.15 12.09
CA PRO A 131 0.75 -7.15 10.96
C PRO A 131 -0.43 -8.08 11.22
N ARG A 132 -1.58 -7.76 10.61
CA ARG A 132 -2.63 -8.75 10.36
C ARG A 132 -2.28 -9.60 9.14
N ARG A 133 -2.84 -10.81 9.10
CA ARG A 133 -2.77 -11.69 7.93
C ARG A 133 -4.05 -11.57 7.11
N PHE A 134 -3.93 -11.39 5.80
CA PHE A 134 -5.08 -11.37 4.89
C PHE A 134 -4.67 -11.95 3.54
N GLU A 135 -5.32 -13.04 3.12
CA GLU A 135 -5.11 -13.68 1.80
C GLU A 135 -3.63 -13.93 1.43
N GLY A 136 -2.83 -14.39 2.41
CA GLY A 136 -1.40 -14.65 2.23
C GLY A 136 -0.49 -13.43 2.31
N LEU A 137 -1.06 -12.23 2.49
CA LEU A 137 -0.34 -10.98 2.71
C LEU A 137 -0.15 -10.71 4.20
N TYR A 138 0.92 -9.98 4.51
CA TYR A 138 1.07 -9.28 5.78
C TYR A 138 0.65 -7.84 5.60
N VAL A 139 -0.26 -7.37 6.46
CA VAL A 139 -0.86 -6.06 6.32
C VAL A 139 -0.66 -5.25 7.60
N TRP A 140 -0.10 -4.07 7.45
CA TRP A 140 -0.06 -3.06 8.49
C TRP A 140 -1.01 -1.94 8.08
N GLU A 141 -1.88 -1.51 8.98
CA GLU A 141 -2.79 -0.39 8.77
C GLU A 141 -2.47 0.73 9.74
N GLY A 142 -2.33 1.94 9.23
CA GLY A 142 -2.26 3.14 10.02
C GLY A 142 -3.23 4.20 9.50
N PRO A 143 -3.37 5.33 10.21
CA PRO A 143 -4.27 6.41 9.85
C PRO A 143 -4.05 6.99 8.44
N TYR A 144 -2.79 7.03 8.00
CA TYR A 144 -2.35 7.64 6.74
C TYR A 144 -1.85 6.62 5.72
N THR A 145 -1.36 5.46 6.15
CA THR A 145 -0.75 4.47 5.26
C THR A 145 -1.29 3.06 5.50
N THR A 146 -1.57 2.32 4.43
CA THR A 146 -1.66 0.85 4.48
C THR A 146 -0.44 0.26 3.79
N MET A 147 0.26 -0.65 4.46
CA MET A 147 1.36 -1.42 3.89
C MET A 147 0.93 -2.87 3.69
N LEU A 148 1.21 -3.41 2.50
CA LEU A 148 0.93 -4.77 2.09
C LEU A 148 2.24 -5.42 1.66
N LEU A 149 2.71 -6.42 2.41
CA LEU A 149 3.87 -7.22 2.05
C LEU A 149 3.41 -8.59 1.56
N GLY A 150 3.86 -8.97 0.37
CA GLY A 150 3.60 -10.27 -0.23
C GLY A 150 4.83 -10.84 -0.92
N GLN A 151 4.79 -12.15 -1.17
CA GLN A 151 5.80 -12.85 -1.97
C GLN A 151 5.08 -13.70 -3.03
N ASP A 152 5.55 -13.61 -4.27
CA ASP A 152 5.13 -14.46 -5.37
C ASP A 152 6.34 -15.00 -6.15
N ASP A 153 6.09 -15.60 -7.31
CA ASP A 153 7.12 -16.13 -8.21
C ASP A 153 8.08 -15.05 -8.76
N LYS A 154 7.72 -13.76 -8.64
CA LYS A 154 8.51 -12.62 -9.10
C LYS A 154 9.31 -11.97 -7.97
N GLY A 155 9.12 -12.41 -6.73
CA GLY A 155 9.87 -11.96 -5.56
C GLY A 155 9.01 -11.33 -4.48
N ILE A 156 9.66 -10.56 -3.61
CA ILE A 156 9.00 -9.91 -2.47
C ILE A 156 8.59 -8.50 -2.88
N THR A 157 7.33 -8.15 -2.65
CA THR A 157 6.79 -6.84 -2.96
C THR A 157 6.20 -6.21 -1.70
N LEU A 158 6.61 -4.96 -1.44
CA LEU A 158 5.96 -4.10 -0.45
C LEU A 158 5.20 -3.00 -1.19
N MET A 159 3.87 -3.00 -1.05
CA MET A 159 3.02 -1.93 -1.55
C MET A 159 2.55 -1.05 -0.39
N MET A 160 2.71 0.26 -0.56
CA MET A 160 2.28 1.29 0.38
C MET A 160 1.23 2.15 -0.29
N LEU A 161 0.10 2.36 0.38
CA LEU A 161 -1.01 3.14 -0.16
C LEU A 161 -1.42 4.23 0.81
N SER A 162 -1.66 5.43 0.29
CA SER A 162 -2.27 6.52 1.03
C SER A 162 -3.70 6.18 1.45
N ASN A 163 -4.01 6.29 2.73
CA ASN A 163 -5.36 6.20 3.28
C ASN A 163 -6.09 7.55 3.25
N VAL A 164 -5.37 8.65 3.06
CA VAL A 164 -5.94 10.00 2.92
C VAL A 164 -6.58 10.17 1.55
N LEU A 165 -5.86 9.81 0.49
CA LEU A 165 -6.37 9.95 -0.88
C LEU A 165 -7.41 8.88 -1.25
N LYS A 166 -7.37 7.69 -0.63
CA LYS A 166 -8.45 6.68 -0.76
C LYS A 166 -9.81 7.24 -0.33
N LYS A 167 -9.84 8.10 0.69
CA LYS A 167 -11.07 8.69 1.23
C LYS A 167 -11.61 9.84 0.38
N ILE A 168 -10.80 10.43 -0.51
CA ILE A 168 -11.17 11.65 -1.23
C ILE A 168 -12.06 11.38 -2.44
N ARG A 169 -12.02 10.19 -3.06
CA ARG A 169 -13.01 9.72 -4.04
C ARG A 169 -13.01 8.19 -4.17
N MET A 170 -13.89 7.54 -3.40
CA MET A 170 -14.57 6.28 -3.75
C MET A 170 -16.03 6.43 -3.38
#